data_AF-A0A7J5GPL3-F1
#
_entry.id   AF-A0A7J5GPL3-F1
#
_cell.length_a   1.000
_cell.length_b   1.000
_cell.length_c   1.000
_cell.angle_alpha   90.00
_cell.angle_beta   90.00
_cell.angle_gamma   90.00
#
_symmetry.space_group_name_H-M   'P 1'
#
loop_
_entity.id
_entity.type
_entity.pdbx_description
1 polymer ?
#
loop_
_entity_poly.entity_id
_entity_poly.type
_entity_poly.pdbx_seq_one_letter_code
_entity_poly.pdbx_strand_id
1 'polypeptide(L)'
;VSVKIGRFGPVVQIGTVEDEEKPRFAQMKKGQSMETITLEEALELFKLPRTLGEYEGKSVSVGVGRFGPYVLHNKVYVSLPKTLDPMEITLEEAEQLILEKRQKETERHIKKFEEEPELEILNGRYGPYITYKGSNYKIPKDIVPQDLSLASCLELIKLQDEKGPATTNKGRFAKKN
;
A
#
# COMPACT_ATOMS: atom_id res chain seq x y z
N VAL A 1 8.21 -28.01 -11.22
CA VAL A 1 8.35 -26.82 -10.35
C VAL A 1 9.72 -26.22 -10.61
N SER A 2 9.81 -24.92 -10.85
CA SER A 2 11.10 -24.25 -11.11
C SER A 2 11.20 -22.93 -10.34
N VAL A 3 12.42 -22.50 -10.06
CA VAL A 3 12.71 -21.22 -9.42
C VAL A 3 13.37 -20.31 -10.44
N LYS A 4 12.90 -19.07 -10.57
CA LYS A 4 13.45 -18.09 -11.50
C LYS A 4 13.44 -16.68 -10.91
N ILE A 5 14.20 -15.77 -11.50
CA ILE A 5 14.18 -14.36 -11.14
C ILE A 5 13.07 -13.67 -11.95
N GLY A 6 12.05 -13.17 -11.26
CA GLY A 6 11.00 -12.35 -11.85
C GLY A 6 11.25 -10.85 -11.67
N ARG A 7 10.34 -10.02 -12.20
CA ARG A 7 10.38 -8.54 -12.07
C ARG A 7 10.45 -8.05 -10.62
N PHE A 8 9.93 -8.84 -9.69
CA PHE A 8 9.78 -8.48 -8.27
C PHE A 8 10.62 -9.34 -7.33
N GLY A 9 11.61 -10.08 -7.87
CA GLY A 9 12.49 -10.96 -7.11
C GLY A 9 12.30 -12.44 -7.46
N PRO A 10 12.93 -13.34 -6.68
CA PRO A 10 12.83 -14.78 -6.86
C PRO A 10 11.39 -15.29 -6.77
N VAL A 11 10.98 -16.10 -7.74
CA VAL A 11 9.62 -16.63 -7.87
C VAL A 11 9.69 -18.12 -8.17
N VAL A 12 8.84 -18.88 -7.48
CA VAL A 12 8.60 -20.29 -7.77
C VAL A 12 7.46 -20.39 -8.77
N GLN A 13 7.63 -21.22 -9.79
CA GLN A 13 6.65 -21.49 -10.84
C GLN A 13 6.25 -22.97 -10.85
N ILE A 14 4.95 -23.22 -10.92
CA ILE A 14 4.36 -24.54 -11.23
C ILE A 14 3.70 -24.46 -12.60
N GLY A 15 3.96 -25.44 -13.46
CA GLY A 15 3.51 -25.48 -14.86
C GLY A 15 4.41 -24.66 -15.79
N THR A 16 4.14 -24.76 -17.08
CA THR A 16 4.79 -24.03 -18.17
C THR A 16 3.77 -23.17 -18.92
N VAL A 17 4.23 -22.38 -19.90
CA VAL A 17 3.33 -21.59 -20.75
C VAL A 17 2.68 -22.42 -21.86
N GLU A 18 3.17 -23.64 -22.07
CA GLU A 18 2.72 -24.58 -23.10
C GLU A 18 1.63 -25.52 -22.58
N ASP A 19 1.44 -25.57 -21.26
CA ASP A 19 0.41 -26.40 -20.62
C ASP A 19 -0.99 -25.79 -20.78
N GLU A 20 -2.02 -26.64 -20.80
CA GLU A 20 -3.43 -26.20 -20.81
C GLU A 20 -3.79 -25.40 -19.54
N GLU A 21 -3.15 -25.72 -18.41
CA GLU A 21 -3.31 -24.99 -17.16
C GLU A 21 -2.36 -23.80 -17.07
N LYS A 22 -2.90 -22.63 -16.69
CA LYS A 22 -2.09 -21.41 -16.53
C LYS A 22 -1.01 -21.62 -15.46
N PRO A 23 0.24 -21.19 -15.73
CA PRO A 23 1.31 -21.34 -14.78
C PRO A 23 0.99 -20.57 -13.50
N ARG A 24 1.19 -21.23 -12.37
CA ARG A 24 1.03 -20.64 -11.05
C ARG A 24 2.36 -20.07 -10.58
N PHE A 25 2.29 -18.93 -9.90
CA PHE A 25 3.46 -18.24 -9.38
C PHE A 25 3.31 -17.99 -7.88
N ALA A 26 4.38 -18.22 -7.13
CA ALA A 26 4.49 -17.87 -5.73
C ALA A 26 5.80 -17.15 -5.46
N GLN A 27 5.76 -16.00 -4.78
CA GLN A 27 6.96 -15.26 -4.43
C GLN A 27 7.68 -15.95 -3.27
N MET A 28 9.00 -16.04 -3.36
CA MET A 28 9.81 -16.59 -2.27
C MET A 28 9.83 -15.65 -1.05
N LYS A 29 9.95 -16.24 0.15
CA LYS A 29 10.09 -15.46 1.39
C LYS A 29 11.43 -14.69 1.38
N LYS A 30 11.46 -13.53 2.03
CA LYS A 30 12.71 -12.76 2.18
C LYS A 30 13.69 -13.58 3.02
N GLY A 31 14.85 -13.90 2.44
CA GLY A 31 15.89 -14.70 3.09
C GLY A 31 16.01 -16.14 2.57
N GLN A 32 15.03 -16.63 1.79
CA GLN A 32 15.20 -17.91 1.08
C GLN A 32 16.17 -17.75 -0.09
N SER A 33 17.10 -18.69 -0.25
CA SER A 33 18.01 -18.77 -1.40
C SER A 33 17.41 -19.63 -2.50
N MET A 34 17.57 -19.20 -3.75
CA MET A 34 17.17 -19.98 -4.93
C MET A 34 17.94 -21.29 -5.07
N GLU A 35 19.15 -21.35 -4.51
CA GLU A 35 20.04 -22.51 -4.59
C GLU A 35 19.72 -23.56 -3.52
N THR A 36 19.22 -23.13 -2.36
CA THR A 36 19.03 -24.02 -1.19
C THR A 36 17.58 -24.39 -0.94
N ILE A 37 16.62 -23.77 -1.63
CA ILE A 37 15.20 -24.04 -1.42
C ILE A 37 14.85 -25.48 -1.80
N THR A 38 14.16 -26.16 -0.91
CA THR A 38 13.67 -27.52 -1.12
C THR A 38 12.36 -27.53 -1.91
N LEU A 39 12.03 -28.67 -2.53
CA LEU A 39 10.75 -28.85 -3.20
C LEU A 39 9.57 -28.65 -2.25
N GLU A 40 9.69 -29.14 -1.01
CA GLU A 40 8.66 -29.03 0.02
C GLU A 40 8.38 -27.56 0.35
N GLU A 41 9.41 -26.78 0.67
CA GLU A 41 9.30 -25.34 0.91
C GLU A 41 8.73 -24.59 -0.29
N ALA A 42 9.14 -24.98 -1.51
CA ALA A 42 8.63 -24.40 -2.74
C ALA A 42 7.12 -24.64 -2.92
N LEU A 43 6.64 -25.84 -2.59
CA LEU A 43 5.21 -26.19 -2.62
C LEU A 43 4.42 -25.47 -1.53
N GLU A 44 5.02 -25.23 -0.35
CA GLU A 44 4.35 -24.49 0.73
C GLU A 44 3.92 -23.08 0.32
N LEU A 45 4.73 -22.40 -0.51
CA LEU A 45 4.44 -21.06 -0.98
C LEU A 45 3.12 -20.98 -1.78
N PHE A 46 2.68 -22.09 -2.39
CA PHE A 46 1.43 -22.18 -3.15
C PHE A 46 0.19 -22.47 -2.30
N LYS A 47 0.36 -22.71 -0.99
CA LYS A 47 -0.77 -22.73 -0.03
C LYS A 47 -1.39 -21.33 0.13
N LEU A 48 -0.68 -20.29 -0.27
CA LEU A 48 -1.20 -18.92 -0.36
C LEU A 48 -1.61 -18.59 -1.80
N PRO A 49 -2.67 -17.78 -2.02
CA PRO A 49 -3.50 -17.13 -1.00
C PRO A 49 -4.47 -18.10 -0.31
N ARG A 50 -4.66 -17.92 1.01
CA ARG A 50 -5.62 -18.69 1.81
C ARG A 50 -6.77 -17.81 2.28
N THR A 51 -7.97 -18.38 2.41
CA THR A 51 -9.14 -17.70 2.97
C THR A 51 -9.21 -17.96 4.47
N LEU A 52 -9.26 -16.90 5.28
CA LEU A 52 -9.36 -16.99 6.75
C LEU A 52 -10.82 -17.12 7.21
N GLY A 53 -11.74 -16.50 6.49
CA GLY A 53 -13.16 -16.49 6.82
C GLY A 53 -13.90 -15.34 6.15
N GLU A 54 -15.03 -14.94 6.76
CA GLU A 54 -15.82 -13.79 6.34
C GLU A 54 -15.87 -12.75 7.45
N TYR A 55 -15.71 -11.48 7.07
CA TYR A 55 -15.82 -10.33 7.95
C TYR A 55 -16.71 -9.28 7.27
N GLU A 56 -17.71 -8.74 7.97
CA GLU A 56 -18.67 -7.77 7.41
C GLU A 56 -19.35 -8.24 6.10
N GLY A 57 -19.64 -9.55 6.00
CA GLY A 57 -20.26 -10.16 4.82
C GLY A 57 -19.35 -10.23 3.59
N LYS A 58 -18.03 -10.08 3.76
CA LYS A 58 -17.03 -10.17 2.70
C LYS A 58 -15.89 -11.09 3.11
N SER A 59 -15.35 -11.83 2.14
CA SER A 59 -14.25 -12.75 2.40
C SER A 59 -12.98 -12.01 2.80
N VAL A 60 -12.29 -12.57 3.79
CA VAL A 60 -10.96 -12.17 4.23
C VAL A 60 -9.99 -13.23 3.74
N SER A 61 -9.04 -12.82 2.91
CA SER A 61 -7.97 -13.71 2.42
C SER A 61 -6.60 -13.13 2.73
N VAL A 62 -5.62 -14.01 2.83
CA VAL A 62 -4.22 -13.65 3.07
C VAL A 62 -3.37 -14.21 1.96
N GLY A 63 -2.41 -13.41 1.48
CA GLY A 63 -1.52 -13.80 0.40
C GLY A 63 -0.19 -13.06 0.44
N VAL A 64 0.67 -13.36 -0.52
CA VAL A 64 1.95 -12.68 -0.72
C VAL A 64 1.96 -12.00 -2.08
N GLY A 65 2.23 -10.70 -2.08
CA GLY A 65 2.27 -9.89 -3.29
C GLY A 65 3.53 -9.04 -3.37
N ARG A 66 3.60 -8.13 -4.35
CA ARG A 66 4.80 -7.34 -4.67
C ARG A 66 5.43 -6.58 -3.48
N PHE A 67 4.63 -6.21 -2.48
CA PHE A 67 5.07 -5.45 -1.31
C PHE A 67 5.27 -6.32 -0.06
N GLY A 68 5.11 -7.64 -0.19
CA GLY A 68 5.13 -8.60 0.91
C GLY A 68 3.75 -9.20 1.20
N PRO A 69 3.61 -9.88 2.35
CA PRO A 69 2.36 -10.47 2.77
C PRO A 69 1.28 -9.42 3.03
N TYR A 70 0.02 -9.75 2.69
CA TYR A 70 -1.13 -8.86 2.85
C TYR A 70 -2.40 -9.63 3.25
N VAL A 71 -3.30 -8.93 3.94
CA VAL A 71 -4.72 -9.28 4.10
C VAL A 71 -5.50 -8.55 3.00
N LEU A 72 -6.42 -9.25 2.34
CA LEU A 72 -7.37 -8.69 1.39
C LEU A 72 -8.78 -8.82 1.97
N HIS A 73 -9.42 -7.67 2.14
CA HIS A 73 -10.82 -7.57 2.53
C HIS A 73 -11.49 -6.48 1.69
N ASN A 74 -12.63 -6.76 1.07
CA ASN A 74 -13.39 -5.76 0.31
C ASN A 74 -12.56 -4.96 -0.73
N LYS A 75 -11.69 -5.62 -1.50
CA LYS A 75 -10.75 -4.98 -2.45
C LYS A 75 -9.69 -4.05 -1.81
N VAL A 76 -9.64 -3.98 -0.48
CA VAL A 76 -8.64 -3.24 0.28
C VAL A 76 -7.52 -4.20 0.69
N TYR A 77 -6.29 -3.85 0.34
CA TYR A 77 -5.09 -4.58 0.70
C TYR A 77 -4.47 -3.96 1.96
N VAL A 78 -4.32 -4.75 3.02
CA VAL A 78 -3.67 -4.36 4.27
C VAL A 78 -2.36 -5.13 4.38
N SER A 79 -1.23 -4.44 4.46
CA SER A 79 0.08 -5.10 4.60
C SER A 79 0.20 -5.76 5.96
N LEU A 80 0.69 -7.00 6.01
CA LEU A 80 0.99 -7.64 7.28
C LEU A 80 2.29 -7.05 7.87
N PRO A 81 2.32 -6.81 9.19
CA PRO A 81 3.56 -6.59 9.93
C PRO A 81 4.55 -7.74 9.75
N LYS A 82 5.86 -7.46 9.84
CA LYS A 82 6.91 -8.49 9.76
C LYS A 82 6.85 -9.52 10.91
N THR A 83 6.11 -9.21 11.97
CA THR A 83 5.95 -10.05 13.16
C THR A 83 4.90 -11.15 12.97
N LEU A 84 4.02 -11.02 11.97
CA LEU A 84 2.94 -11.99 11.71
C LEU A 84 3.29 -12.86 10.50
N ASP A 85 3.16 -14.17 10.64
CA ASP A 85 3.31 -15.10 9.52
C ASP A 85 1.97 -15.20 8.76
N PRO A 86 1.94 -14.95 7.44
CA PRO A 86 0.73 -15.17 6.63
C PRO A 86 0.18 -16.60 6.70
N MET A 87 0.95 -17.59 7.11
CA MET A 87 0.52 -19.00 7.26
C MET A 87 -0.16 -19.28 8.60
N GLU A 88 0.06 -18.45 9.62
CA GLU A 88 -0.46 -18.68 10.98
C GLU A 88 -1.48 -17.63 11.43
N ILE A 89 -1.49 -16.45 10.79
CA ILE A 89 -2.42 -15.37 11.11
C ILE A 89 -3.89 -15.84 11.18
N THR A 90 -4.58 -15.39 12.21
CA THR A 90 -5.99 -15.69 12.50
C THR A 90 -6.94 -14.67 11.85
N LEU A 91 -8.24 -14.96 11.85
CA LEU A 91 -9.24 -14.03 11.34
C LEU A 91 -9.28 -12.77 12.22
N GLU A 92 -9.22 -12.92 13.54
CA GLU A 92 -9.28 -11.85 14.52
C GLU A 92 -8.09 -10.86 14.36
N GLU A 93 -6.88 -11.38 14.14
CA GLU A 93 -5.71 -10.54 13.85
C GLU A 93 -5.86 -9.80 12.52
N ALA A 94 -6.44 -10.46 11.50
CA ALA A 94 -6.70 -9.83 10.22
C ALA A 94 -7.75 -8.71 10.34
N GLU A 95 -8.80 -8.91 11.13
CA GLU A 95 -9.81 -7.90 11.45
C GLU A 95 -9.20 -6.68 12.14
N GLN A 96 -8.35 -6.90 13.14
CA GLN A 96 -7.65 -5.83 13.85
C GLN A 96 -6.79 -5.00 12.88
N LEU A 97 -6.04 -5.64 11.98
CA LEU A 97 -5.26 -4.92 10.96
C LEU A 97 -6.14 -4.10 10.00
N ILE A 98 -7.31 -4.64 9.61
CA ILE A 98 -8.27 -3.92 8.76
C ILE A 98 -8.81 -2.68 9.49
N LEU A 99 -9.20 -2.82 10.76
CA LEU A 99 -9.69 -1.72 11.58
C LEU A 99 -8.63 -0.64 11.78
N GLU A 100 -7.40 -1.01 12.14
CA GLU A 100 -6.29 -0.07 12.28
C GLU A 100 -6.00 0.69 10.98
N LYS A 101 -6.07 0.02 9.83
CA LYS A 101 -5.89 0.68 8.55
C LYS A 101 -6.98 1.71 8.31
N ARG A 102 -8.25 1.36 8.55
CA ARG A 102 -9.38 2.28 8.41
C ARG A 102 -9.25 3.47 9.34
N GLN A 103 -8.89 3.25 10.60
CA GLN A 103 -8.65 4.33 11.57
C GLN A 103 -7.54 5.27 11.12
N LYS A 104 -6.38 4.72 10.68
CA LYS A 104 -5.28 5.53 10.13
C LYS A 104 -5.69 6.30 8.88
N GLU A 105 -6.57 5.73 8.04
CA GLU A 105 -7.12 6.45 6.89
C GLU A 105 -8.04 7.58 7.34
N THR A 106 -8.90 7.38 8.34
CA THR A 106 -9.74 8.45 8.91
C THR A 106 -8.90 9.55 9.56
N GLU A 107 -7.90 9.22 10.38
CA GLU A 107 -6.99 10.18 11.02
C GLU A 107 -6.16 11.00 10.01
N ARG A 108 -5.88 10.42 8.84
CA ARG A 108 -5.25 11.14 7.74
C ARG A 108 -6.16 12.16 7.10
N HIS A 109 -7.48 12.01 7.16
CA HIS A 109 -8.41 13.00 6.61
C HIS A 109 -8.78 14.00 7.70
N ILE A 110 -8.30 15.24 7.57
CA ILE A 110 -8.60 16.32 8.51
C ILE A 110 -9.96 16.94 8.18
N LYS A 111 -10.21 17.23 6.90
CA LYS A 111 -11.44 17.89 6.44
C LYS A 111 -11.74 17.53 5.00
N LYS A 112 -13.02 17.29 4.70
CA LYS A 112 -13.55 17.15 3.34
C LYS A 112 -14.61 18.23 3.13
N PHE A 113 -14.75 18.70 1.90
CA PHE A 113 -15.74 19.71 1.55
C PHE A 113 -16.79 19.09 0.62
N GLU A 114 -18.06 19.12 1.00
CA GLU A 114 -19.14 18.56 0.17
C GLU A 114 -19.35 19.36 -1.12
N GLU A 115 -19.08 20.67 -1.06
CA GLU A 115 -19.17 21.59 -2.20
C GLU A 115 -18.13 21.31 -3.29
N GLU A 116 -16.93 20.83 -2.90
CA GLU A 116 -15.89 20.42 -3.83
C GLU A 116 -15.24 19.11 -3.38
N PRO A 117 -15.72 17.95 -3.86
CA PRO A 117 -15.23 16.64 -3.43
C PRO A 117 -13.79 16.36 -3.85
N GLU A 118 -13.26 17.13 -4.81
CA GLU A 118 -11.85 17.05 -5.22
C GLU A 118 -10.91 17.80 -4.28
N LEU A 119 -11.43 18.60 -3.33
CA LEU A 119 -10.65 19.37 -2.36
C LEU A 119 -10.71 18.69 -0.99
N GLU A 120 -9.58 18.23 -0.49
CA GLU A 120 -9.47 17.61 0.82
C GLU A 120 -8.26 18.14 1.59
N ILE A 121 -8.38 18.20 2.92
CA ILE A 121 -7.26 18.49 3.82
C ILE A 121 -6.81 17.18 4.45
N LEU A 122 -5.55 16.83 4.23
CA LEU A 122 -4.97 15.57 4.67
C LEU A 122 -3.77 15.81 5.60
N ASN A 123 -3.56 14.91 6.55
CA ASN A 123 -2.39 14.88 7.41
C ASN A 123 -1.31 13.96 6.82
N GLY A 124 -0.19 14.54 6.39
CA GLY A 124 0.93 13.82 5.79
C GLY A 124 2.13 13.66 6.73
N ARG A 125 3.18 12.99 6.25
CA ARG A 125 4.44 12.78 6.98
C ARG A 125 5.11 14.09 7.45
N TYR A 126 4.93 15.17 6.69
CA TYR A 126 5.55 16.49 6.94
C TYR A 126 4.56 17.50 7.52
N GLY A 127 3.37 17.05 7.89
CA GLY A 127 2.28 17.87 8.40
C GLY A 127 1.09 17.97 7.44
N PRO A 128 0.09 18.77 7.82
CA PRO A 128 -1.14 18.98 7.07
C PRO A 128 -0.91 19.62 5.69
N TYR A 129 -1.64 19.15 4.68
CA TYR A 129 -1.60 19.68 3.32
C TYR A 129 -2.99 19.62 2.67
N ILE A 130 -3.21 20.46 1.67
CA ILE A 130 -4.43 20.45 0.84
C ILE A 130 -4.13 19.61 -0.40
N THR A 131 -5.02 18.70 -0.76
CA THR A 131 -5.01 18.04 -2.07
C THR A 131 -6.19 18.56 -2.89
N TYR A 132 -5.91 18.97 -4.12
CA TYR A 132 -6.93 19.47 -5.04
C TYR A 132 -6.58 19.08 -6.48
N LYS A 133 -7.49 18.41 -7.17
CA LYS A 133 -7.35 17.99 -8.60
C LYS A 133 -6.04 17.24 -8.90
N GLY A 134 -5.56 16.44 -7.95
CA GLY A 134 -4.31 15.67 -8.08
C GLY A 134 -3.03 16.43 -7.72
N SER A 135 -3.12 17.72 -7.35
CA SER A 135 -2.01 18.53 -6.86
C SER A 135 -2.04 18.66 -5.34
N ASN A 136 -0.86 18.81 -4.72
CA ASN A 136 -0.73 18.96 -3.27
C ASN A 136 -0.16 20.34 -2.92
N TYR A 137 -0.82 21.03 -2.01
CA TYR A 137 -0.53 22.40 -1.60
C TYR A 137 -0.19 22.44 -0.12
N LYS A 138 0.83 23.22 0.23
CA LYS A 138 1.33 23.28 1.61
C LYS A 138 0.46 24.20 2.45
N ILE A 139 0.06 23.75 3.64
CA ILE A 139 -0.58 24.63 4.64
C ILE A 139 0.54 25.27 5.49
N PRO A 140 0.55 26.60 5.66
CA PRO A 140 1.45 27.28 6.59
C PRO A 140 1.28 26.74 8.02
N LYS A 141 2.39 26.62 8.76
CA LYS A 141 2.39 26.05 10.12
C LYS A 141 1.61 26.89 11.14
N ASP A 142 1.41 28.17 10.82
CA ASP A 142 0.73 29.14 11.69
C ASP A 142 -0.81 29.04 11.58
N ILE A 143 -1.31 28.23 10.64
CA ILE A 143 -2.75 28.07 10.37
C ILE A 143 -3.22 26.72 10.89
N VAL A 144 -4.34 26.74 11.63
CA VAL A 144 -5.02 25.52 12.09
C VAL A 144 -5.77 24.90 10.89
N PRO A 145 -5.41 23.69 10.43
CA PRO A 145 -5.99 23.10 9.23
C PRO A 145 -7.49 22.76 9.35
N GLN A 146 -7.99 22.56 10.57
CA GLN A 146 -9.40 22.24 10.82
C GLN A 146 -10.32 23.45 10.57
N ASP A 147 -9.82 24.65 10.86
CA ASP A 147 -10.58 25.90 10.74
C ASP A 147 -10.57 26.48 9.31
N LEU A 148 -9.77 25.91 8.42
CA LEU A 148 -9.72 26.36 7.03
C LEU A 148 -11.07 26.17 6.34
N SER A 149 -11.59 27.26 5.78
CA SER A 149 -12.79 27.26 4.94
C SER A 149 -12.43 26.87 3.49
N LEU A 150 -13.43 26.49 2.70
CA LEU A 150 -13.25 26.19 1.27
C LEU A 150 -12.65 27.39 0.52
N ALA A 151 -13.14 28.60 0.80
CA ALA A 151 -12.63 29.84 0.21
C ALA A 151 -11.13 30.04 0.54
N SER A 152 -10.74 29.89 1.81
CA SER A 152 -9.34 30.04 2.24
C SER A 152 -8.43 28.98 1.60
N CYS A 153 -8.90 27.74 1.44
CA CYS A 153 -8.15 26.70 0.74
C CYS A 153 -7.91 27.07 -0.73
N LEU A 154 -8.94 27.56 -1.43
CA LEU A 154 -8.84 27.98 -2.82
C LEU A 154 -7.92 29.19 -3.00
N GLU A 155 -7.91 30.13 -2.07
CA GLU A 155 -6.96 31.25 -2.08
C GLU A 155 -5.51 30.77 -1.90
N LEU A 156 -5.26 29.83 -0.97
CA LEU A 156 -3.94 29.24 -0.78
C LEU A 156 -3.46 28.47 -2.02
N ILE A 157 -4.37 27.77 -2.70
CA ILE A 157 -4.11 27.09 -3.97
C ILE A 157 -3.70 28.11 -5.04
N LYS A 158 -4.53 29.14 -5.28
CA LYS A 158 -4.25 30.18 -6.27
C LYS A 158 -2.91 30.87 -6.01
N LEU A 159 -2.64 31.25 -4.77
CA LEU A 159 -1.38 31.90 -4.39
C LEU A 159 -0.16 31.01 -4.63
N GLN A 160 -0.31 29.69 -4.48
CA GLN A 160 0.78 28.73 -4.74
C GLN A 160 0.93 28.40 -6.22
N ASP A 161 -0.16 28.31 -6.97
CA ASP A 161 -0.13 28.15 -8.43
C ASP A 161 0.54 29.36 -9.11
N GLU A 162 0.24 30.59 -8.64
CA GLU A 162 0.88 31.83 -9.11
C GLU A 162 2.36 31.92 -8.75
N LYS A 163 2.76 31.38 -7.59
CA LYS A 163 4.16 31.34 -7.16
C LYS A 163 5.00 30.30 -7.90
N GLY A 164 4.36 29.43 -8.70
CA GLY A 164 4.99 28.30 -9.38
C GLY A 164 5.50 27.24 -8.40
N PRO A 165 5.90 26.05 -8.90
CA PRO A 165 6.45 25.01 -8.04
C PRO A 165 7.70 25.54 -7.35
N ALA A 166 7.67 25.62 -6.01
CA ALA A 166 8.84 25.92 -5.22
C ALA A 166 9.95 24.95 -5.64
N THR A 167 11.00 25.47 -6.25
CA THR A 167 12.13 24.70 -6.77
C THR A 167 12.83 23.99 -5.62
N THR A 168 12.38 22.79 -5.28
CA THR A 168 13.22 21.84 -4.55
C THR A 168 14.36 21.51 -5.50
N ASN A 169 15.54 22.07 -5.23
CA ASN A 169 16.80 21.64 -5.82
C ASN A 169 16.82 20.12 -5.85
N LYS A 170 16.54 19.53 -7.02
CA LYS A 170 16.79 18.12 -7.30
C LYS A 170 18.30 17.97 -7.23
N GLY A 171 18.81 17.68 -6.04
CA GLY A 171 20.16 17.17 -5.85
C GLY A 171 20.31 15.98 -6.78
N ARG A 172 21.03 16.18 -7.88
CA ARG A 172 21.53 15.11 -8.73
C ARG A 172 22.27 14.16 -7.79
N PHE A 173 21.69 12.99 -7.52
CA PHE A 173 22.44 11.89 -6.91
C PHE A 173 23.61 11.60 -7.85
N ALA A 174 24.80 12.00 -7.43
CA ALA A 174 26.05 11.65 -8.09
C ALA A 174 26.18 10.12 -8.02
N LYS A 175 26.26 9.48 -9.20
CA LYS A 175 26.70 8.09 -9.30
C LYS A 175 28.13 8.03 -8.76
N LYS A 176 28.33 7.27 -7.68
CA LYS A 176 29.67 6.90 -7.22
C LYS A 176 30.10 5.68 -8.05
N ASN A 177 31.28 5.79 -8.66
CA ASN A 177 31.98 4.72 -9.37
C ASN A 177 32.29 3.53 -8.45
#